data_AF-A0A2E1CSI2-F1
#
_entry.id   AF-A0A2E1CSI2-F1
#
_cell.length_a   1.000
_cell.length_b   1.000
_cell.length_c   1.000
_cell.angle_alpha   90.00
_cell.angle_beta   90.00
_cell.angle_gamma   90.00
#
_symmetry.space_group_name_H-M   'P 1'
#
loop_
_entity.id
_entity.type
_entity.pdbx_description
1 polymer ?
#
loop_
_entity_poly.entity_id
_entity_poly.type
_entity_poly.pdbx_seq_one_letter_code
_entity_poly.pdbx_strand_id
1 'polypeptide(L)'
;MHISLTPKLEEMVRNKVDSGLYNNASEVIRAALRLMANEDKEHEERLNTLRAEIKKGQDSIARGEYTAINSKEELTKFLDEIPDAEDDE
;
A
#
# COMPACT_ATOMS: atom_id res chain seq x y z
N MET A 1 25.19 1.15 19.93
CA MET A 1 23.81 0.75 20.31
C MET A 1 23.77 -0.77 20.30
N HIS A 2 23.31 -1.41 21.37
CA HIS A 2 23.15 -2.86 21.42
C HIS A 2 21.68 -3.20 21.17
N ILE A 3 21.41 -4.02 20.16
CA ILE A 3 20.05 -4.44 19.79
C ILE A 3 19.99 -5.93 20.05
N SER A 4 19.08 -6.35 20.92
CA SER A 4 18.86 -7.76 21.20
C SER A 4 17.81 -8.30 20.24
N LEU A 5 18.15 -9.38 19.53
CA LEU A 5 17.24 -10.07 18.62
C LEU A 5 16.68 -11.31 19.33
N THR A 6 15.49 -11.74 18.90
CA THR A 6 14.99 -13.06 19.27
C THR A 6 15.81 -14.14 18.56
N PRO A 7 15.88 -15.38 19.08
CA PRO A 7 16.71 -16.45 18.48
C PRO A 7 16.44 -16.68 16.99
N LYS A 8 15.16 -16.62 16.57
CA LYS A 8 14.76 -16.76 15.17
C LYS A 8 15.31 -15.65 14.28
N LEU A 9 15.27 -14.39 14.75
CA LEU A 9 15.79 -13.26 13.99
C LEU A 9 17.32 -13.29 13.91
N GLU A 10 17.98 -13.74 14.98
CA GLU A 10 19.43 -13.94 14.97
C GLU A 10 19.84 -15.01 13.95
N GLU A 11 19.13 -16.14 13.90
CA GLU A 11 19.35 -17.19 12.91
C GLU A 11 19.16 -16.67 11.48
N MET A 12 18.10 -15.89 11.23
CA MET A 12 17.88 -15.26 9.92
C MET A 12 19.03 -14.33 9.52
N VAL A 13 19.51 -13.50 10.44
CA VAL A 13 20.64 -12.60 10.19
C VAL A 13 21.91 -13.40 9.90
N ARG A 14 22.17 -14.45 10.68
CA ARG A 14 23.33 -15.34 10.49
C ARG A 14 23.31 -15.99 9.11
N ASN A 15 22.19 -16.60 8.72
CA ASN A 15 22.01 -17.23 7.41
C ASN A 15 22.24 -16.25 6.24
N LYS A 16 21.91 -14.96 6.41
CA LYS A 16 22.13 -13.92 5.40
C LYS A 16 23.59 -13.46 5.30
N VAL A 17 24.34 -13.52 6.41
CA VAL A 17 25.78 -13.25 6.39
C VAL A 17 26.52 -14.46 5.80
N ASP A 18 26.16 -15.67 6.24
CA ASP A 18 26.79 -16.92 5.79
C ASP A 18 26.59 -17.19 4.29
N SER A 19 25.56 -16.62 3.68
CA SER A 19 25.37 -16.69 2.22
C SER A 19 26.38 -15.85 1.41
N GLY A 20 27.16 -14.99 2.08
CA GLY A 20 28.12 -14.09 1.44
C GLY A 20 27.50 -12.85 0.80
N LEU A 21 26.17 -12.66 0.88
CA LEU A 21 25.51 -11.45 0.36
C LEU A 21 25.79 -10.20 1.21
N TYR A 22 26.13 -10.39 2.49
CA TYR A 22 26.36 -9.31 3.45
C TYR A 22 27.61 -9.61 4.27
N ASN A 23 28.39 -8.58 4.60
CA ASN A 23 29.65 -8.74 5.32
C ASN A 23 29.46 -8.92 6.83
N ASN A 24 28.36 -8.41 7.37
CA ASN A 24 28.09 -8.43 8.81
C ASN A 24 26.60 -8.23 9.13
N ALA A 25 26.23 -8.56 10.37
CA ALA A 25 24.87 -8.41 10.88
C ALA A 25 24.32 -6.97 10.77
N SER A 26 25.17 -5.95 10.95
CA SER A 26 24.73 -4.56 10.89
C SER A 26 24.30 -4.15 9.47
N GLU A 27 24.88 -4.74 8.43
CA GLU A 27 24.43 -4.52 7.04
C GLU A 27 23.07 -5.15 6.79
N VAL A 28 22.85 -6.37 7.26
CA VAL A 28 21.54 -7.06 7.15
C VAL A 28 20.45 -6.25 7.84
N ILE A 29 20.71 -5.77 9.06
CA ILE A 29 19.76 -4.97 9.84
C ILE A 29 19.47 -3.64 9.12
N ARG A 30 20.49 -2.94 8.60
CA ARG A 30 20.29 -1.70 7.84
C ARG A 30 19.48 -1.94 6.57
N ALA A 31 19.73 -3.03 5.86
CA ALA A 31 18.97 -3.37 4.65
C ALA A 31 17.50 -3.65 4.99
N ALA A 32 17.23 -4.41 6.06
CA ALA A 32 15.88 -4.68 6.53
C ALA A 32 15.14 -3.40 6.96
N LEU A 33 15.79 -2.52 7.73
CA LEU A 33 15.20 -1.24 8.15
C LEU A 33 14.94 -0.31 6.96
N ARG A 34 15.81 -0.31 5.94
CA ARG A 34 15.58 0.47 4.72
C ARG A 34 14.38 -0.06 3.94
N LEU A 35 14.21 -1.37 3.86
CA LEU A 35 13.03 -1.98 3.24
C LEU A 35 11.75 -1.56 3.98
N MET A 36 11.75 -1.72 5.31
CA MET A 36 10.62 -1.32 6.17
C MET A 36 10.26 0.17 6.00
N ALA A 37 11.26 1.05 6.01
CA ALA A 37 11.03 2.48 5.82
C ALA A 37 10.46 2.83 4.43
N ASN A 38 10.84 2.07 3.39
CA ASN A 38 10.27 2.25 2.06
C ASN A 38 8.81 1.77 1.99
N GLU A 39 8.51 0.63 2.62
CA GLU A 39 7.14 0.11 2.72
C GLU A 39 6.22 1.09 3.49
N ASP A 40 6.69 1.61 4.62
CA ASP A 40 5.97 2.62 5.40
C ASP A 40 5.68 3.88 4.57
N LYS A 41 6.69 4.35 3.82
CA LYS A 41 6.54 5.52 2.95
C LYS A 41 5.51 5.27 1.84
N GLU A 42 5.59 4.12 1.17
CA GLU A 42 4.64 3.77 0.12
C GLU A 42 3.22 3.62 0.66
N HIS A 43 3.07 3.04 1.86
CA HIS A 43 1.78 2.91 2.52
C HIS A 43 1.16 4.28 2.83
N GLU A 44 1.94 5.21 3.38
CA GLU A 44 1.50 6.58 3.65
C GLU A 44 1.13 7.34 2.37
N GLU A 45 1.90 7.19 1.29
CA GLU A 45 1.58 7.79 -0.01
C GLU A 45 0.25 7.27 -0.56
N ARG A 46 0.02 5.95 -0.53
CA ARG A 46 -1.24 5.33 -0.93
C ARG A 46 -2.42 5.81 -0.08
N LEU A 47 -2.24 5.90 1.23
CA LEU A 47 -3.26 6.42 2.15
C LEU A 47 -3.59 7.88 1.87
N ASN A 48 -2.60 8.71 1.58
CA ASN A 48 -2.80 10.11 1.26
C ASN A 48 -3.56 10.29 -0.05
N THR A 49 -3.22 9.51 -1.09
CA THR A 49 -3.99 9.46 -2.34
C THR A 49 -5.42 9.05 -2.09
N LEU A 50 -5.65 7.97 -1.34
CA LEU A 50 -7.01 7.50 -1.03
C LEU A 50 -7.82 8.56 -0.26
N ARG A 51 -7.21 9.20 0.75
CA ARG A 51 -7.85 10.30 1.50
C ARG A 51 -8.20 11.47 0.58
N ALA A 52 -7.34 11.81 -0.38
CA ALA A 52 -7.61 12.86 -1.35
C ALA A 52 -8.78 12.52 -2.28
N GLU A 53 -8.84 11.29 -2.81
CA GLU A 53 -9.95 10.84 -3.65
C GLU A 53 -11.28 10.77 -2.89
N ILE A 54 -11.27 10.29 -1.64
CA ILE A 54 -12.45 10.32 -0.77
C ILE A 54 -12.92 11.77 -0.57
N LYS A 55 -12.01 12.70 -0.32
CA LYS A 55 -12.34 14.11 -0.15
C LYS A 55 -12.98 14.69 -1.41
N LYS A 56 -12.45 14.38 -2.61
CA LYS A 56 -13.08 14.78 -3.88
C LYS A 56 -14.51 14.28 -3.98
N GLY A 57 -14.75 13.00 -3.64
CA GLY A 57 -16.09 12.42 -3.62
C GLY A 57 -17.02 13.10 -2.63
N GLN A 58 -16.55 13.40 -1.41
CA GLN A 58 -17.31 14.15 -0.42
C GLN A 58 -17.66 15.56 -0.90
N ASP A 59 -16.70 16.26 -1.51
CA ASP A 59 -16.91 17.59 -2.06
C ASP A 59 -17.93 17.56 -3.22
N SER A 60 -17.90 16.52 -4.08
CA SER A 60 -18.90 16.31 -5.14
C SER A 60 -20.30 16.07 -4.55
N ILE A 61 -20.43 15.22 -3.52
CA ILE A 61 -21.71 15.02 -2.82
C ILE A 61 -22.23 16.35 -2.25
N ALA A 62 -21.38 17.14 -1.61
CA ALA A 62 -21.75 18.45 -1.05
C ALA A 62 -22.24 19.45 -2.11
N ARG A 63 -21.74 19.35 -3.34
CA ARG A 63 -22.21 20.14 -4.51
C ARG A 63 -23.46 19.56 -5.18
N GLY A 64 -23.96 18.41 -4.73
CA GLY A 64 -25.07 17.72 -5.37
C GLY A 64 -24.69 16.95 -6.64
N GLU A 65 -23.40 16.76 -6.90
CA GLU A 65 -22.86 16.00 -8.03
C GLU A 65 -22.81 14.50 -7.68
N TYR A 66 -23.99 13.91 -7.50
CA TYR A 66 -24.14 12.47 -7.25
C TYR A 66 -25.41 11.93 -7.90
N THR A 67 -25.42 10.63 -8.20
CA THR A 67 -26.62 9.91 -8.64
C THR A 67 -27.06 9.00 -7.49
N ALA A 68 -28.29 9.14 -7.03
CA ALA A 68 -28.86 8.25 -6.02
C ALA A 68 -29.30 6.94 -6.68
N ILE A 69 -28.75 5.82 -6.21
CA ILE A 69 -29.10 4.47 -6.66
C ILE A 69 -29.79 3.78 -5.47
N ASN A 70 -31.08 3.46 -5.62
CA ASN A 70 -31.92 2.98 -4.52
C ASN A 70 -32.31 1.50 -4.66
N SER A 71 -31.93 0.85 -5.76
CA SER A 71 -32.23 -0.55 -6.01
C SER A 71 -31.07 -1.27 -6.69
N LYS A 72 -31.08 -2.60 -6.59
CA LYS A 72 -30.06 -3.44 -7.24
C LYS A 72 -30.19 -3.36 -8.76
N GLU A 73 -31.41 -3.23 -9.27
CA GLU A 73 -31.72 -3.09 -10.69
C GLU A 73 -31.18 -1.75 -11.24
N GLU A 74 -31.32 -0.66 -10.50
CA GLU A 74 -30.72 0.64 -10.85
C GLU A 74 -29.18 0.58 -10.87
N LEU A 75 -28.57 -0.14 -9.92
CA LEU A 75 -27.13 -0.31 -9.87
C LEU A 75 -26.60 -1.06 -11.09
N THR A 76 -27.21 -2.19 -11.44
CA THR A 76 -26.80 -2.99 -12.60
C THR A 76 -26.90 -2.17 -13.88
N LYS A 77 -28.01 -1.45 -14.07
CA LYS A 77 -28.20 -0.58 -15.24
C LYS A 77 -27.15 0.53 -15.31
N PHE A 78 -26.83 1.16 -14.18
CA PHE A 78 -25.81 2.20 -14.12
C PHE A 78 -24.43 1.66 -14.52
N LEU A 79 -24.07 0.46 -14.05
CA LEU A 79 -22.80 -0.18 -14.38
C LEU A 79 -22.72 -0.60 -15.85
N ASP A 80 -23.81 -1.10 -16.42
CA ASP A 80 -23.90 -1.47 -17.84
C ASP A 80 -23.82 -0.26 -18.79
N GLU A 81 -24.14 0.94 -18.31
CA GLU A 81 -24.07 2.21 -19.06
C GLU A 81 -22.67 2.87 -18.99
N ILE A 82 -21.78 2.40 -18.11
CA ILE A 82 -20.38 2.83 -18.10
C ILE A 82 -19.68 2.08 -19.24
N PRO A 83 -19.14 2.78 -20.26
CA PRO A 83 -18.34 2.13 -21.28
C PRO A 83 -17.19 1.40 -20.58
N ASP A 84 -16.94 0.14 -20.93
CA ASP A 84 -15.70 -0.52 -20.56
C ASP A 84 -14.58 0.47 -20.88
N ALA A 85 -13.82 0.88 -19.86
CA ALA A 85 -12.63 1.67 -20.08
C ALA A 85 -11.77 0.81 -21.00
N GLU A 86 -11.67 1.18 -22.28
CA GLU A 86 -10.76 0.53 -23.22
C GLU A 86 -9.41 0.46 -22.51
N ASP A 87 -8.87 -0.76 -22.43
CA ASP A 87 -7.51 -1.02 -21.96
C ASP A 87 -6.57 -0.16 -22.84
N ASP A 88 -6.21 1.04 -22.37
CA ASP A 88 -5.17 1.86 -22.97
C ASP A 88 -3.86 1.05 -22.90
N GLU A 89 -3.48 0.44 -24.04
CA GLU A 89 -2.20 -0.25 -24.30
C GLU A 89 -0.97 0.63 -24.01
#